data_AF-A0A7V1SCU9-F1
#
_entry.id   AF-A0A7V1SCU9-F1
#
_cell.length_a   1.000
_cell.length_b   1.000
_cell.length_c   1.000
_cell.angle_alpha   90.00
_cell.angle_beta   90.00
_cell.angle_gamma   90.00
#
_symmetry.space_group_name_H-M   'P 1'
#
loop_
_entity.id
_entity.type
_entity.pdbx_description
1 polymer ?
#
loop_
_entity_poly.entity_id
_entity_poly.type
_entity_poly.pdbx_seq_one_letter_code
_entity_poly.pdbx_strand_id
1 'polypeptide(L)'
;MKKTHTITEALLNLLKDPSQIIRNWNYKGAILSGIFRAPIFFITYIIGKESIRIAIGAALVQFFFRFFYAGISGAMVQNFRHVEPAWKALTAILLIIPLVSHGLEFIFQSVFAHLTSTHQHTDEAIIRSICVTIISALFTLFVMRRGVMIVGEIESKSLKKDILRLPALIFQFCAFIPNEIASMIRRNAFFAAFLSFVGFGIFSQLFVWAVTEKFYWTYSGGKQIPLLKYWGIDGIILLLIATVISLAIPPKNRPLEVKSSLESSLEEIINIDELKPVEKL
;
A
#
# COMPACT_ATOMS: atom_id res chain seq x y z
N MET A 1 -17.82 1.37 -13.35
CA MET A 1 -17.93 1.43 -11.88
C MET A 1 -18.31 2.86 -11.51
N LYS A 2 -19.26 3.09 -10.61
CA LYS A 2 -19.64 4.46 -10.20
C LYS A 2 -18.49 5.05 -9.37
N LYS A 3 -18.09 6.30 -9.62
CA LYS A 3 -17.08 6.97 -8.80
C LYS A 3 -17.65 7.16 -7.39
N THR A 4 -16.92 6.67 -6.39
CA THR A 4 -17.28 6.66 -4.97
C THR A 4 -16.39 7.66 -4.26
N HIS A 5 -16.97 8.70 -3.68
CA HIS A 5 -16.20 9.76 -3.04
C HIS A 5 -16.11 9.56 -1.52
N THR A 6 -16.99 8.73 -0.95
CA THR A 6 -17.00 8.43 0.49
C THR A 6 -16.82 6.93 0.77
N ILE A 7 -16.34 6.59 1.98
CA ILE A 7 -16.23 5.19 2.45
C ILE A 7 -17.61 4.51 2.40
N THR A 8 -18.65 5.19 2.88
CA THR A 8 -20.00 4.65 2.97
C THR A 8 -20.55 4.31 1.58
N GLU A 9 -20.35 5.17 0.59
CA GLU A 9 -20.74 4.88 -0.80
C GLU A 9 -19.97 3.68 -1.36
N ALA A 10 -18.67 3.59 -1.10
CA ALA A 10 -17.85 2.46 -1.56
C ALA A 10 -18.34 1.14 -0.95
N LEU A 11 -18.62 1.11 0.36
CA LEU A 11 -19.16 -0.07 1.04
C LEU A 11 -20.57 -0.40 0.58
N LEU A 12 -21.48 0.57 0.49
CA LEU A 12 -22.86 0.35 0.05
C LEU A 12 -22.93 -0.15 -1.39
N ASN A 13 -22.06 0.35 -2.28
CA ASN A 13 -22.00 -0.13 -3.65
C ASN A 13 -21.54 -1.59 -3.72
N LEU A 14 -20.54 -1.96 -2.91
CA LEU A 14 -20.09 -3.36 -2.81
C LEU A 14 -21.16 -4.27 -2.21
N LEU A 15 -21.90 -3.81 -1.19
CA LEU A 15 -22.98 -4.58 -0.57
C LEU A 15 -24.19 -4.75 -1.50
N LYS A 16 -24.54 -3.73 -2.27
CA LYS A 16 -25.66 -3.77 -3.23
C LYS A 16 -25.37 -4.62 -4.45
N ASP A 17 -24.12 -4.68 -4.89
CA ASP A 17 -23.71 -5.44 -6.07
C ASP A 17 -22.33 -6.09 -5.83
N PRO A 18 -22.26 -7.20 -5.08
CA PRO A 18 -21.00 -7.90 -4.82
C PRO A 18 -20.39 -8.52 -6.08
N SER A 19 -21.18 -8.71 -7.14
CA SER A 19 -20.71 -9.24 -8.43
C SER A 19 -19.64 -8.33 -9.07
N GLN A 20 -19.57 -7.07 -8.66
CA GLN A 20 -18.54 -6.11 -9.08
C GLN A 20 -17.13 -6.58 -8.74
N ILE A 21 -16.94 -7.31 -7.64
CA ILE A 21 -15.63 -7.85 -7.25
C ILE A 21 -15.18 -8.91 -8.26
N ILE A 22 -16.11 -9.72 -8.77
CA ILE A 22 -15.84 -10.77 -9.75
C ILE A 22 -15.65 -10.15 -11.14
N ARG A 23 -16.55 -9.25 -11.55
CA ARG A 23 -16.47 -8.57 -12.85
C ARG A 23 -15.21 -7.72 -13.00
N ASN A 24 -14.81 -7.03 -11.93
CA ASN A 24 -13.61 -6.21 -11.90
C ASN A 24 -12.44 -6.93 -11.19
N TRP A 25 -12.49 -8.26 -11.12
CA TRP A 25 -11.44 -9.05 -10.50
C TRP A 25 -10.09 -8.67 -11.10
N ASN A 26 -9.17 -8.22 -10.25
CA ASN A 26 -7.99 -7.53 -10.70
C ASN A 26 -6.92 -8.51 -11.20
N TYR A 27 -7.06 -8.96 -12.44
CA TYR A 27 -6.16 -9.94 -13.04
C TYR A 27 -4.71 -9.43 -13.11
N LYS A 28 -4.50 -8.12 -13.24
CA LYS A 28 -3.14 -7.54 -13.27
C LYS A 28 -2.45 -7.73 -11.93
N GLY A 29 -3.14 -7.39 -10.84
CA GLY A 29 -2.67 -7.57 -9.47
C GLY A 29 -2.48 -9.04 -9.15
N ALA A 30 -3.41 -9.91 -9.56
CA ALA A 30 -3.33 -11.35 -9.41
C ALA A 30 -2.09 -11.97 -10.06
N ILE A 31 -1.84 -11.64 -11.33
CA ILE A 31 -0.68 -12.13 -12.08
C ILE A 31 0.62 -11.67 -11.42
N LEU A 32 0.76 -10.37 -11.13
CA LEU A 32 1.98 -9.86 -10.50
C LEU A 32 2.19 -10.45 -9.11
N SER A 33 1.13 -10.57 -8.30
CA SER A 33 1.22 -11.15 -6.96
C SER A 33 1.66 -12.62 -7.02
N GLY A 34 1.04 -13.42 -7.88
CA GLY A 34 1.42 -14.82 -8.08
C GLY A 34 2.86 -14.97 -8.56
N ILE A 35 3.26 -14.23 -9.61
CA ILE A 35 4.59 -14.31 -10.21
C ILE A 35 5.69 -13.84 -9.24
N PHE A 36 5.47 -12.78 -8.45
CA PHE A 36 6.49 -12.31 -7.52
C PHE A 36 6.61 -13.20 -6.28
N ARG A 37 5.55 -13.91 -5.88
CA ARG A 37 5.55 -14.72 -4.65
C ARG A 37 5.98 -16.15 -4.87
N ALA A 38 5.57 -16.80 -5.95
CA ALA A 38 5.90 -18.20 -6.18
C ALA A 38 7.43 -18.49 -6.16
N PRO A 39 8.30 -17.64 -6.74
CA PRO A 39 9.75 -17.84 -6.66
C PRO A 39 10.31 -17.74 -5.24
N ILE A 40 9.73 -16.87 -4.39
CA ILE A 40 10.17 -16.73 -3.00
C ILE A 40 9.99 -18.06 -2.28
N PHE A 41 8.79 -18.65 -2.37
CA PHE A 41 8.51 -19.94 -1.73
C PHE A 41 9.33 -21.08 -2.32
N PHE A 42 9.49 -21.12 -3.64
CA PHE A 42 10.36 -22.11 -4.29
C PHE A 42 11.80 -22.05 -3.75
N ILE A 43 12.39 -20.86 -3.71
CA ILE A 43 13.75 -20.62 -3.22
C ILE A 43 13.86 -20.96 -1.73
N THR A 44 12.89 -20.52 -0.91
CA THR A 44 12.88 -20.80 0.54
C THR A 44 12.92 -22.31 0.82
N TYR A 45 12.13 -23.10 0.09
CA TYR A 45 12.09 -24.56 0.28
C TYR A 45 13.37 -25.23 -0.22
N ILE A 46 13.97 -24.75 -1.32
CA ILE A 46 15.28 -25.23 -1.77
C ILE A 46 16.38 -24.92 -0.72
N ILE A 47 16.40 -23.72 -0.16
CA ILE A 47 17.36 -23.33 0.89
C ILE A 47 17.14 -24.19 2.15
N GLY A 48 15.90 -24.52 2.46
CA GLY A 48 15.51 -25.46 3.51
C GLY A 48 15.92 -26.92 3.27
N LYS A 49 16.56 -27.23 2.13
CA LYS A 49 16.97 -28.58 1.70
C LYS A 49 15.80 -29.55 1.48
N GLU A 50 14.63 -29.03 1.18
CA GLU A 50 13.46 -29.83 0.82
C GLU A 50 13.58 -30.40 -0.60
N SER A 51 12.83 -31.47 -0.88
CA SER A 51 12.82 -32.05 -2.23
C SER A 51 12.24 -31.07 -3.25
N ILE A 52 12.74 -31.13 -4.50
CA ILE A 52 12.27 -30.26 -5.59
C ILE A 52 10.76 -30.37 -5.84
N ARG A 53 10.18 -31.56 -5.64
CA ARG A 53 8.73 -31.79 -5.77
C ARG A 53 7.95 -31.00 -4.73
N ILE A 54 8.42 -30.98 -3.49
CA ILE A 54 7.80 -30.22 -2.39
C ILE A 54 7.97 -28.72 -2.65
N ALA A 55 9.15 -28.27 -3.09
CA ALA A 55 9.38 -26.86 -3.41
C ALA A 55 8.46 -26.36 -4.54
N ILE A 56 8.27 -27.16 -5.60
CA ILE A 56 7.32 -26.85 -6.68
C ILE A 56 5.88 -26.84 -6.16
N GLY A 57 5.49 -27.83 -5.36
CA GLY A 57 4.16 -27.90 -4.73
C GLY A 57 3.85 -26.66 -3.89
N ALA A 58 4.79 -26.26 -3.03
CA ALA A 58 4.68 -25.06 -2.21
C ALA A 58 4.55 -23.78 -3.06
N ALA A 59 5.35 -23.65 -4.11
CA ALA A 59 5.28 -22.52 -5.04
C ALA A 59 3.94 -22.45 -5.78
N LEU A 60 3.39 -23.58 -6.22
CA LEU A 60 2.09 -23.65 -6.91
C LEU A 60 0.93 -23.31 -5.98
N VAL A 61 0.90 -23.87 -4.77
CA VAL A 61 -0.14 -23.55 -3.77
C VAL A 61 -0.16 -22.05 -3.50
N GLN A 62 1.02 -21.46 -3.29
CA GLN A 62 1.13 -20.02 -3.05
C GLN A 62 0.78 -19.19 -4.28
N PHE A 63 1.15 -19.64 -5.48
CA PHE A 63 0.74 -19.00 -6.72
C PHE A 63 -0.79 -18.94 -6.82
N PHE A 64 -1.49 -20.07 -6.71
CA PHE A 64 -2.95 -20.10 -6.86
C PHE A 64 -3.66 -19.31 -5.77
N PHE A 65 -3.28 -19.51 -4.50
CA PHE A 65 -3.85 -18.76 -3.39
C PHE A 65 -3.70 -17.25 -3.61
N ARG A 66 -2.47 -16.78 -3.93
CA ARG A 66 -2.21 -15.36 -4.13
C ARG A 66 -2.81 -14.83 -5.41
N PHE A 67 -2.89 -15.62 -6.47
CA PHE A 67 -3.55 -15.26 -7.71
C PHE A 67 -5.02 -14.91 -7.43
N PHE A 68 -5.79 -15.83 -6.87
CA PHE A 68 -7.20 -15.60 -6.57
C PHE A 68 -7.42 -14.48 -5.56
N TYR A 69 -6.69 -14.51 -4.44
CA TYR A 69 -6.84 -13.54 -3.37
C TYR A 69 -6.42 -12.12 -3.78
N ALA A 70 -5.32 -11.97 -4.52
CA ALA A 70 -4.84 -10.65 -4.95
C ALA A 70 -5.78 -10.00 -5.97
N GLY A 71 -6.48 -10.78 -6.79
CA GLY A 71 -7.48 -10.22 -7.68
C GLY A 71 -8.74 -9.73 -6.95
N ILE A 72 -9.18 -10.44 -5.90
CA ILE A 72 -10.31 -10.03 -5.04
C ILE A 72 -9.93 -8.77 -4.25
N SER A 73 -8.81 -8.81 -3.52
CA SER A 73 -8.33 -7.67 -2.74
C SER A 73 -7.99 -6.47 -3.62
N GLY A 74 -7.43 -6.68 -4.82
CA GLY A 74 -7.20 -5.62 -5.80
C GLY A 74 -8.49 -4.98 -6.32
N ALA A 75 -9.53 -5.77 -6.58
CA ALA A 75 -10.85 -5.24 -6.96
C ALA A 75 -11.50 -4.44 -5.81
N MET A 76 -11.32 -4.88 -4.56
CA MET A 76 -11.76 -4.13 -3.39
C MET A 76 -11.00 -2.80 -3.28
N VAL A 77 -9.66 -2.80 -3.31
CA VAL A 77 -8.86 -1.57 -3.28
C VAL A 77 -9.23 -0.61 -4.42
N GLN A 78 -9.52 -1.14 -5.61
CA GLN A 78 -9.98 -0.35 -6.75
C GLN A 78 -11.28 0.41 -6.46
N ASN A 79 -12.22 -0.18 -5.71
CA ASN A 79 -13.47 0.49 -5.31
C ASN A 79 -13.25 1.64 -4.33
N PHE A 80 -12.19 1.60 -3.52
CA PHE A 80 -11.85 2.64 -2.57
C PHE A 80 -10.91 3.71 -3.16
N ARG A 81 -10.45 3.55 -4.41
CA ARG A 81 -9.40 4.42 -4.97
C ARG A 81 -9.82 5.89 -5.10
N HIS A 82 -11.11 6.17 -5.29
CA HIS A 82 -11.64 7.52 -5.48
C HIS A 82 -12.14 8.18 -4.18
N VAL A 83 -12.07 7.48 -3.05
CA VAL A 83 -12.53 8.01 -1.76
C VAL A 83 -11.65 9.17 -1.34
N GLU A 84 -12.30 10.27 -0.95
CA GLU A 84 -11.67 11.46 -0.42
C GLU A 84 -12.16 11.76 1.01
N PRO A 85 -11.30 12.31 1.88
CA PRO A 85 -9.85 12.49 1.71
C PRO A 85 -9.07 11.17 1.68
N ALA A 86 -7.95 11.13 0.95
CA ALA A 86 -7.15 9.92 0.71
C ALA A 86 -6.78 9.10 1.97
N TRP A 87 -6.57 9.73 3.12
CA TRP A 87 -6.25 9.02 4.36
C TRP A 87 -7.41 8.12 4.83
N LYS A 88 -8.67 8.50 4.56
CA LYS A 88 -9.84 7.67 4.88
C LYS A 88 -9.85 6.39 4.06
N ALA A 89 -9.54 6.48 2.76
CA ALA A 89 -9.38 5.32 1.89
C ALA A 89 -8.28 4.40 2.41
N LEU A 90 -7.15 4.99 2.82
CA LEU A 90 -6.01 4.29 3.39
C LEU A 90 -6.41 3.50 4.63
N THR A 91 -7.00 4.17 5.62
CA THR A 91 -7.43 3.54 6.87
C THR A 91 -8.45 2.44 6.63
N ALA A 92 -9.44 2.66 5.75
CA ALA A 92 -10.42 1.64 5.41
C ALA A 92 -9.76 0.39 4.82
N ILE A 93 -8.86 0.55 3.85
CA ILE A 93 -8.15 -0.57 3.21
C ILE A 93 -7.23 -1.29 4.21
N LEU A 94 -6.53 -0.54 5.06
CA LEU A 94 -5.65 -1.09 6.09
C LEU A 94 -6.40 -1.88 7.17
N LEU A 95 -7.68 -1.59 7.39
CA LEU A 95 -8.51 -2.36 8.31
C LEU A 95 -9.17 -3.54 7.61
N ILE A 96 -9.85 -3.29 6.49
CA ILE A 96 -10.67 -4.29 5.81
C ILE A 96 -9.81 -5.42 5.22
N ILE A 97 -8.73 -5.10 4.51
CA ILE A 97 -7.94 -6.12 3.80
C ILE A 97 -7.27 -7.10 4.78
N PRO A 98 -6.50 -6.65 5.79
CA PRO A 98 -5.91 -7.58 6.75
C PRO A 98 -6.98 -8.32 7.57
N LEU A 99 -8.04 -7.64 8.02
CA LEU A 99 -9.09 -8.29 8.82
C LEU A 99 -9.72 -9.47 8.06
N VAL A 100 -10.07 -9.28 6.79
CA VAL A 100 -10.62 -10.34 5.95
C VAL A 100 -9.56 -11.40 5.60
N SER A 101 -8.34 -10.98 5.23
CA SER A 101 -7.25 -11.91 4.89
C SER A 101 -6.94 -12.85 6.04
N HIS A 102 -6.71 -12.30 7.22
CA HIS A 102 -6.26 -13.05 8.39
C HIS A 102 -7.41 -13.73 9.11
N GLY A 103 -8.63 -13.19 9.02
CA GLY A 103 -9.83 -13.93 9.43
C GLY A 103 -9.97 -15.24 8.66
N LEU A 104 -9.83 -15.19 7.32
CA LEU A 104 -9.86 -16.39 6.49
C LEU A 104 -8.65 -17.30 6.75
N GLU A 105 -7.43 -16.74 6.85
CA GLU A 105 -6.21 -17.49 7.14
C GLU A 105 -6.33 -18.25 8.48
N PHE A 106 -6.82 -17.58 9.53
CA PHE A 106 -7.07 -18.16 10.84
C PHE A 106 -8.12 -19.27 10.79
N ILE A 107 -9.24 -19.06 10.08
CA ILE A 107 -10.28 -20.10 9.93
C ILE A 107 -9.70 -21.32 9.22
N PHE A 108 -9.02 -21.13 8.08
CA PHE A 108 -8.46 -22.25 7.32
C PHE A 108 -7.39 -23.00 8.11
N GLN A 109 -6.52 -22.28 8.81
CA GLN A 109 -5.49 -22.90 9.67
C GLN A 109 -6.10 -23.64 10.86
N SER A 110 -7.14 -23.07 11.50
CA SER A 110 -7.83 -23.71 12.62
C SER A 110 -8.54 -25.00 12.18
N VAL A 111 -9.23 -24.97 11.04
CA VAL A 111 -9.89 -26.15 10.46
C VAL A 111 -8.86 -27.21 10.08
N PHE A 112 -7.75 -26.83 9.45
CA PHE A 112 -6.69 -27.75 9.09
C PHE A 112 -6.03 -28.39 10.31
N ALA A 113 -5.73 -27.60 11.35
CA ALA A 113 -5.16 -28.09 12.60
C ALA A 113 -6.11 -29.07 13.31
N HIS A 114 -7.41 -28.75 13.33
CA HIS A 114 -8.43 -29.63 13.90
C HIS A 114 -8.52 -30.97 13.15
N LEU A 115 -8.49 -30.93 11.82
CA LEU A 115 -8.58 -32.13 10.98
C LEU A 115 -7.31 -32.99 11.01
N THR A 116 -6.14 -32.40 11.30
CA THR A 116 -4.84 -33.08 11.23
C THR A 116 -4.20 -33.35 12.59
N SER A 117 -4.81 -32.90 13.70
CA SER A 117 -4.23 -32.99 15.07
C SER A 117 -2.83 -32.39 15.18
N THR A 118 -2.52 -31.38 14.37
CA THR A 118 -1.20 -30.75 14.34
C THR A 118 -1.22 -29.49 15.19
N HIS A 119 -0.27 -29.37 16.13
CA HIS A 119 0.02 -28.10 16.81
C HIS A 119 1.07 -27.35 15.99
N GLN A 120 0.72 -26.21 15.41
CA GLN A 120 1.67 -25.35 14.69
C GLN A 120 1.63 -23.91 15.21
N HIS A 121 2.82 -23.30 15.29
CA HIS A 121 3.11 -21.89 15.60
C HIS A 121 2.46 -20.94 14.58
N THR A 122 1.14 -20.81 14.69
CA THR A 122 0.28 -20.14 13.70
C THR A 122 0.39 -18.61 13.82
N ASP A 123 0.75 -18.13 15.01
CA ASP A 123 0.89 -16.74 15.41
C ASP A 123 2.01 -15.98 14.68
N GLU A 124 3.21 -16.55 14.59
CA GLU A 124 4.37 -15.89 13.97
C GLU A 124 4.18 -15.73 12.45
N ALA A 125 3.58 -16.73 11.80
CA ALA A 125 3.26 -16.69 10.37
C ALA A 125 2.18 -15.63 10.05
N ILE A 126 1.17 -15.49 10.92
CA ILE A 126 0.11 -14.49 10.77
C ILE A 126 0.70 -13.07 10.85
N ILE A 127 1.58 -12.78 11.82
CA ILE A 127 2.18 -11.45 11.96
C ILE A 127 2.99 -11.07 10.71
N ARG A 128 3.80 -12.00 10.18
CA ARG A 128 4.54 -11.80 8.92
C ARG A 128 3.61 -11.51 7.75
N SER A 129 2.52 -12.27 7.66
CA SER A 129 1.50 -12.12 6.63
C SER A 129 0.80 -10.75 6.74
N ILE A 130 0.52 -10.26 7.95
CA ILE A 130 -0.07 -8.93 8.22
C ILE A 130 0.83 -7.81 7.71
N CYS A 131 2.10 -7.78 8.13
CA CYS A 131 3.05 -6.74 7.76
C CYS A 131 3.18 -6.61 6.23
N VAL A 132 3.28 -7.76 5.57
CA VAL A 132 3.42 -7.84 4.12
C VAL A 132 2.12 -7.44 3.40
N THR A 133 0.95 -7.81 3.94
CA THR A 133 -0.36 -7.43 3.41
C THR A 133 -0.58 -5.92 3.50
N ILE A 134 -0.20 -5.29 4.61
CA ILE A 134 -0.30 -3.85 4.81
C ILE A 134 0.51 -3.10 3.74
N ILE A 135 1.80 -3.41 3.58
CA ILE A 135 2.64 -2.73 2.58
C ILE A 135 2.10 -2.96 1.17
N SER A 136 1.67 -4.18 0.86
CA SER A 136 1.10 -4.51 -0.44
C SER A 136 -0.17 -3.69 -0.71
N ALA A 137 -1.10 -3.62 0.24
CA ALA A 137 -2.36 -2.89 0.09
C ALA A 137 -2.14 -1.38 -0.06
N LEU A 138 -1.22 -0.81 0.71
CA LEU A 138 -0.79 0.60 0.59
C LEU A 138 -0.26 0.89 -0.81
N PHE A 139 0.66 0.06 -1.30
CA PHE A 139 1.25 0.23 -2.62
C PHE A 139 0.20 0.04 -3.73
N THR A 140 -0.68 -0.96 -3.61
CA THR A 140 -1.78 -1.19 -4.56
C THR A 140 -2.69 0.02 -4.65
N LEU A 141 -3.11 0.60 -3.52
CA LEU A 141 -3.93 1.83 -3.53
C LEU A 141 -3.15 2.99 -4.17
N PHE A 142 -1.87 3.15 -3.83
CA PHE A 142 -1.02 4.21 -4.35
C PHE A 142 -0.90 4.18 -5.88
N VAL A 143 -0.71 3.00 -6.48
CA VAL A 143 -0.60 2.87 -7.94
C VAL A 143 -1.96 3.02 -8.63
N MET A 144 -3.04 2.49 -8.03
CA MET A 144 -4.39 2.60 -8.57
C MET A 144 -4.87 4.05 -8.59
N ARG A 145 -4.57 4.83 -7.55
CA ARG A 145 -4.85 6.27 -7.52
C ARG A 145 -4.11 7.06 -8.59
N ARG A 146 -3.08 6.49 -9.21
CA ARG A 146 -2.30 7.07 -10.32
C ARG A 146 -2.67 6.49 -11.68
N GLY A 147 -3.81 5.79 -11.77
CA GLY A 147 -4.30 5.27 -13.04
C GLY A 147 -3.56 4.02 -13.53
N VAL A 148 -2.92 3.27 -12.63
CA VAL A 148 -2.09 2.10 -12.96
C VAL A 148 -2.61 0.87 -12.20
N MET A 149 -2.60 -0.31 -12.82
CA MET A 149 -3.15 -1.55 -12.25
C MET A 149 -4.68 -1.57 -12.07
N ILE A 150 -5.42 -0.72 -12.79
CA ILE A 150 -6.90 -0.71 -12.79
C ILE A 150 -7.42 -1.69 -13.84
N VAL A 151 -8.55 -2.35 -13.58
CA VAL A 151 -9.22 -3.29 -14.50
C VAL A 151 -10.70 -2.92 -14.67
N GLY A 152 -11.27 -3.15 -15.86
CA GLY A 152 -12.72 -3.05 -16.10
C GLY A 152 -13.28 -1.61 -16.21
N GLU A 153 -12.41 -0.61 -16.28
CA GLU A 153 -12.78 0.80 -16.42
C GLU A 153 -12.12 1.44 -17.64
N ILE A 154 -12.68 2.57 -18.12
CA ILE A 154 -12.19 3.30 -19.30
C ILE A 154 -10.72 3.73 -19.12
N GLU A 155 -10.31 4.03 -17.89
CA GLU A 155 -8.94 4.42 -17.53
C GLU A 155 -7.94 3.23 -17.57
N SER A 156 -8.43 1.98 -17.72
CA SER A 156 -7.61 0.78 -17.73
C SER A 156 -6.69 0.74 -18.96
N LYS A 157 -5.40 0.55 -18.72
CA LYS A 157 -4.38 0.35 -19.77
C LYS A 157 -4.03 -1.13 -19.92
N SER A 158 -3.24 -1.49 -20.92
CA SER A 158 -2.73 -2.86 -21.03
C SER A 158 -1.72 -3.17 -19.91
N LEU A 159 -1.63 -4.43 -19.48
CA LEU A 159 -0.70 -4.87 -18.42
C LEU A 159 0.75 -4.45 -18.71
N LYS A 160 1.20 -4.55 -19.96
CA LYS A 160 2.54 -4.11 -20.38
C LYS A 160 2.78 -2.62 -20.10
N LYS A 161 1.81 -1.76 -20.44
CA LYS A 161 1.92 -0.31 -20.19
C LYS A 161 1.96 0.02 -18.70
N ASP A 162 1.22 -0.74 -17.90
CA ASP A 162 1.22 -0.59 -16.45
C ASP A 162 2.55 -1.04 -15.83
N ILE A 163 3.08 -2.20 -16.24
CA ILE A 163 4.37 -2.72 -15.78
C ILE A 163 5.51 -1.73 -16.05
N LEU A 164 5.55 -1.11 -17.23
CA LEU A 164 6.58 -0.11 -17.57
C LEU A 164 6.54 1.13 -16.67
N ARG A 165 5.40 1.43 -16.03
CA ARG A 165 5.25 2.54 -15.09
C ARG A 165 5.58 2.15 -13.66
N LEU A 166 5.51 0.86 -13.31
CA LEU A 166 5.73 0.38 -11.94
C LEU A 166 7.10 0.78 -11.36
N PRO A 167 8.24 0.68 -12.06
CA PRO A 167 9.54 1.07 -11.48
C PRO A 167 9.56 2.52 -10.98
N ALA A 168 9.02 3.45 -11.77
CA ALA A 168 8.92 4.85 -11.38
C ALA A 168 7.97 5.05 -10.19
N LEU A 169 6.86 4.30 -10.14
CA LEU A 169 5.91 4.36 -9.02
C LEU A 169 6.47 3.76 -7.75
N ILE A 170 7.25 2.69 -7.83
CA ILE A 170 7.98 2.11 -6.69
C ILE A 170 8.91 3.17 -6.11
N PHE A 171 9.71 3.85 -6.96
CA PHE A 171 10.57 4.92 -6.51
C PHE A 171 9.79 6.07 -5.87
N GLN A 172 8.68 6.51 -6.47
CA GLN A 172 7.82 7.55 -5.89
C GLN A 172 7.18 7.12 -4.57
N PHE A 173 6.83 5.85 -4.41
CA PHE A 173 6.29 5.30 -3.17
C PHE A 173 7.35 5.30 -2.07
N CYS A 174 8.56 4.82 -2.36
CA CYS A 174 9.68 4.84 -1.41
C CYS A 174 10.10 6.28 -1.05
N ALA A 175 10.07 7.19 -2.02
CA ALA A 175 10.40 8.60 -1.81
C ALA A 175 9.27 9.39 -1.12
N PHE A 176 8.06 8.81 -0.95
CA PHE A 176 6.92 9.51 -0.37
C PHE A 176 7.20 10.01 1.05
N ILE A 177 7.66 9.12 1.94
CA ILE A 177 7.92 9.46 3.35
C ILE A 177 9.03 10.51 3.48
N PRO A 178 10.22 10.34 2.87
CA PRO A 178 11.26 11.38 2.90
C PRO A 178 10.79 12.73 2.34
N ASN A 179 10.00 12.73 1.27
CA ASN A 179 9.51 13.97 0.65
C ASN A 179 8.50 14.70 1.53
N GLU A 180 7.61 13.98 2.21
CA GLU A 180 6.65 14.59 3.13
C GLU A 180 7.35 15.13 4.38
N ILE A 181 8.35 14.41 4.92
CA ILE A 181 9.18 14.91 6.03
C ILE A 181 9.95 16.17 5.60
N ALA A 182 10.57 16.17 4.41
CA ALA A 182 11.22 17.35 3.87
C ALA A 182 10.23 18.51 3.68
N SER A 183 8.99 18.23 3.28
CA SER A 183 7.93 19.25 3.18
C SER A 183 7.54 19.81 4.55
N MET A 184 7.44 18.96 5.59
CA MET A 184 7.17 19.39 6.97
C MET A 184 8.28 20.31 7.48
N ILE A 185 9.55 19.94 7.25
CA ILE A 185 10.73 20.75 7.62
C ILE A 185 10.68 22.12 6.93
N ARG A 186 10.41 22.17 5.61
CA ARG A 186 10.29 23.43 4.86
C ARG A 186 9.14 24.33 5.36
N ARG A 187 8.11 23.76 5.98
CA ARG A 187 6.97 24.48 6.56
C ARG A 187 7.14 24.78 8.06
N ASN A 188 8.35 24.57 8.61
CA ASN A 188 8.66 24.70 10.03
C ASN A 188 7.84 23.78 10.96
N ALA A 189 7.25 22.69 10.44
CA ALA A 189 6.54 21.68 11.22
C ALA A 189 7.52 20.65 11.82
N PHE A 190 8.53 21.12 12.56
CA PHE A 190 9.63 20.29 13.07
C PHE A 190 9.16 19.16 13.98
N PHE A 191 8.15 19.40 14.82
CA PHE A 191 7.60 18.36 15.70
C PHE A 191 6.97 17.21 14.90
N ALA A 192 6.22 17.51 13.84
CA ALA A 192 5.64 16.49 12.97
C ALA A 192 6.71 15.71 12.19
N ALA A 193 7.77 16.40 11.73
CA ALA A 193 8.92 15.77 11.11
C ALA A 193 9.63 14.81 12.08
N PHE A 194 9.88 15.25 13.31
CA PHE A 194 10.47 14.42 14.37
C PHE A 194 9.62 13.18 14.66
N LEU A 195 8.31 13.36 14.84
CA LEU A 195 7.40 12.24 15.11
C LEU A 195 7.35 11.24 13.93
N SER A 196 7.51 11.73 12.69
CA SER A 196 7.59 10.88 11.50
C SER A 196 8.86 10.03 11.47
N PHE A 197 10.02 10.59 11.87
CA PHE A 197 11.26 9.82 12.03
C PHE A 197 11.13 8.74 13.11
N VAL A 198 10.62 9.11 14.29
CA VAL A 198 10.41 8.16 15.38
C VAL A 198 9.44 7.06 14.97
N GLY A 199 8.30 7.42 14.38
CA GLY A 199 7.30 6.49 13.90
C GLY A 199 7.84 5.54 12.83
N PHE A 200 8.64 6.04 11.88
CA PHE A 200 9.29 5.20 10.88
C PHE A 200 10.33 4.26 11.49
N GLY A 201 11.11 4.72 12.47
CA GLY A 201 12.07 3.89 13.18
C GLY A 201 11.41 2.73 13.93
N ILE A 202 10.32 3.01 14.66
CA ILE A 202 9.52 1.98 15.33
C ILE A 202 8.93 1.02 14.30
N PHE A 203 8.31 1.54 13.23
CA PHE A 203 7.75 0.71 12.16
C PHE A 203 8.80 -0.20 11.53
N SER A 204 9.97 0.34 11.18
CA SER A 204 11.07 -0.42 10.57
C SER A 204 11.59 -1.50 11.53
N GLN A 205 11.74 -1.18 12.82
CA GLN A 205 12.12 -2.17 13.83
C GLN A 205 11.11 -3.32 13.92
N LEU A 206 9.83 -3.00 14.07
CA LEU A 206 8.76 -3.99 14.19
C LEU A 206 8.62 -4.83 12.92
N PHE A 207 8.70 -4.20 11.75
CA PHE A 207 8.60 -4.86 10.45
C PHE A 207 9.72 -5.89 10.26
N VAL A 208 10.98 -5.48 10.49
CA VAL A 208 12.10 -6.40 10.27
C VAL A 208 12.15 -7.47 11.36
N TRP A 209 11.81 -7.13 12.61
CA TRP A 209 11.67 -8.13 13.67
C TRP A 209 10.62 -9.18 13.33
N ALA A 210 9.43 -8.77 12.86
CA ALA A 210 8.39 -9.70 12.43
C ALA A 210 8.87 -10.64 11.32
N VAL A 211 9.63 -10.12 10.34
CA VAL A 211 10.12 -10.91 9.20
C VAL A 211 11.28 -11.84 9.57
N THR A 212 12.18 -11.40 10.44
CA THR A 212 13.45 -12.11 10.71
C THR A 212 13.48 -12.86 12.02
N GLU A 213 12.48 -12.66 12.90
CA GLU A 213 12.49 -13.08 14.32
C GLU A 213 13.69 -12.56 15.13
N LYS A 214 14.46 -11.62 14.56
CA LYS A 214 15.64 -11.06 15.20
C LYS A 214 15.39 -9.60 15.54
N PHE A 215 15.61 -9.28 16.80
CA PHE A 215 15.52 -7.90 17.28
C PHE A 215 16.70 -7.03 16.78
N TYR A 216 17.81 -7.63 16.36
CA TYR A 216 19.03 -6.96 15.89
C TYR A 216 19.51 -7.51 14.55
N TRP A 217 20.20 -6.69 13.76
CA TRP A 217 20.52 -7.02 12.37
C TRP A 217 21.77 -7.88 12.18
N THR A 218 22.69 -7.86 13.14
CA THR A 218 23.95 -8.61 13.08
C THR A 218 23.80 -9.99 13.71
N TYR A 219 24.34 -11.02 13.07
CA TYR A 219 24.23 -12.42 13.51
C TYR A 219 24.78 -12.68 14.93
N SER A 220 25.68 -11.81 15.43
CA SER A 220 26.24 -11.86 16.80
C SER A 220 25.80 -10.69 17.71
N GLY A 221 24.79 -9.91 17.33
CA GLY A 221 24.39 -8.72 18.09
C GLY A 221 25.43 -7.61 18.09
N GLY A 222 26.28 -7.54 17.06
CA GLY A 222 26.98 -6.33 16.62
C GLY A 222 27.94 -5.81 17.67
N LYS A 223 28.94 -6.59 18.04
CA LYS A 223 29.97 -6.12 18.97
C LYS A 223 30.77 -4.98 18.33
N GLN A 224 30.37 -3.73 18.61
CA GLN A 224 31.24 -2.56 18.79
C GLN A 224 30.47 -1.25 19.14
N ILE A 225 29.20 -1.08 18.76
CA ILE A 225 28.39 0.10 19.15
C ILE A 225 26.98 -0.33 19.61
N PRO A 226 26.58 -0.13 20.88
CA PRO A 226 25.29 -0.58 21.43
C PRO A 226 24.04 -0.08 20.69
N LEU A 227 24.06 1.17 20.20
CA LEU A 227 22.92 1.77 19.53
C LEU A 227 22.72 1.26 18.09
N LEU A 228 23.77 1.08 17.29
CA LEU A 228 23.65 0.71 15.86
C LEU A 228 23.28 -0.76 15.58
N LYS A 229 22.74 -1.47 16.58
CA LYS A 229 22.40 -2.89 16.48
C LYS A 229 21.00 -3.14 15.95
N TYR A 230 20.14 -2.13 16.01
CA TYR A 230 18.71 -2.24 15.80
C TYR A 230 18.31 -1.81 14.40
N TRP A 231 17.47 -2.62 13.76
CA TRP A 231 16.93 -2.34 12.43
C TRP A 231 16.22 -0.99 12.32
N GLY A 232 15.55 -0.56 13.40
CA GLY A 232 14.89 0.76 13.44
C GLY A 232 15.87 1.93 13.32
N ILE A 233 17.10 1.77 13.82
CA ILE A 233 18.12 2.82 13.73
C ILE A 233 18.68 2.90 12.32
N ASP A 234 18.93 1.77 11.66
CA ASP A 234 19.29 1.75 10.23
C ASP A 234 18.18 2.36 9.37
N GLY A 235 16.92 2.05 9.69
CA GLY A 235 15.75 2.66 9.06
C GLY A 235 15.75 4.19 9.21
N ILE A 236 16.01 4.71 10.42
CA ILE A 236 16.13 6.15 10.66
C ILE A 236 17.30 6.76 9.87
N ILE A 237 18.46 6.11 9.83
CA ILE A 237 19.63 6.59 9.08
C ILE A 237 19.33 6.69 7.59
N LEU A 238 18.74 5.64 7.00
CA LEU A 238 18.32 5.64 5.60
C LEU A 238 17.28 6.73 5.32
N LEU A 239 16.30 6.88 6.21
CA LEU A 239 15.29 7.93 6.10
C LEU A 239 15.90 9.33 6.19
N LEU A 240 16.90 9.52 7.05
CA LEU A 240 17.61 10.79 7.22
C LEU A 240 18.36 11.15 5.94
N ILE A 241 19.15 10.21 5.40
CA ILE A 241 19.88 10.40 4.13
C ILE A 241 18.89 10.76 3.01
N ALA A 242 17.81 10.00 2.87
CA ALA A 242 16.79 10.26 1.85
C ALA A 242 16.11 11.62 2.04
N THR A 243 15.88 12.05 3.28
CA THR A 243 15.29 13.35 3.60
C THR A 243 16.25 14.49 3.27
N VAL A 244 17.55 14.35 3.55
CA VAL A 244 18.58 15.33 3.18
C VAL A 244 18.64 15.49 1.66
N ILE A 245 18.65 14.37 0.92
CA ILE A 245 18.58 14.40 -0.55
C ILE A 245 17.30 15.11 -1.01
N SER A 246 16.15 14.79 -0.40
CA SER A 246 14.87 15.42 -0.73
C SER A 246 14.87 16.92 -0.46
N LEU A 247 15.50 17.38 0.63
CA LEU A 247 15.65 18.80 0.96
C LEU A 247 16.50 19.54 -0.06
N ALA A 248 17.56 18.91 -0.56
CA ALA A 248 18.46 19.48 -1.57
C ALA A 248 17.79 19.64 -2.95
N ILE A 249 16.74 18.87 -3.24
CA ILE A 249 15.97 18.99 -4.49
C ILE A 249 14.88 20.07 -4.30
N PRO A 250 14.81 21.11 -5.15
CA PRO A 250 13.78 22.13 -5.04
C PRO A 250 12.37 21.50 -5.23
N PRO A 251 11.36 21.95 -4.47
CA PRO A 251 10.02 21.40 -4.58
C PRO A 251 9.53 21.60 -6.01
N LYS A 252 9.08 20.51 -6.66
CA LYS A 252 8.32 20.62 -7.89
C LYS A 252 7.06 21.42 -7.56
N ASN A 253 6.86 22.58 -8.20
CA ASN A 253 5.66 23.41 -8.01
C ASN A 253 4.42 22.53 -8.05
N ARG A 254 3.83 22.20 -6.89
CA ARG A 254 2.46 21.69 -6.83
C ARG A 254 1.63 22.92 -7.19
N PRO A 255 0.89 22.95 -8.32
CA PRO A 255 -0.05 24.03 -8.52
C PRO A 255 -0.95 24.04 -7.29
N LEU A 256 -0.98 25.18 -6.61
CA LEU A 256 -1.87 25.38 -5.48
C LEU A 256 -3.29 25.32 -6.07
N GLU A 257 -4.01 24.22 -5.88
CA GLU A 257 -5.44 24.11 -6.22
C GLU A 257 -6.27 25.24 -5.58
N VAL A 258 -5.75 25.85 -4.51
CA VAL A 258 -6.30 27.07 -3.90
C VAL A 258 -6.33 28.23 -4.90
N LYS A 259 -5.32 28.36 -5.78
CA LYS A 259 -5.25 29.45 -6.75
C LYS A 259 -6.29 29.29 -7.86
N SER A 260 -6.52 28.06 -8.35
CA SER A 260 -7.58 27.81 -9.34
C SER A 260 -8.99 27.96 -8.74
N SER A 261 -9.17 27.58 -7.47
CA SER A 261 -10.43 27.82 -6.75
C SER A 261 -10.69 29.30 -6.58
N LEU A 262 -9.70 30.09 -6.14
CA LEU A 262 -9.85 31.55 -6.00
C LEU A 262 -10.06 32.23 -7.35
N GLU A 263 -9.30 31.85 -8.39
CA GLU A 263 -9.46 32.39 -9.74
C GLU A 263 -10.85 32.06 -10.30
N SER A 264 -11.37 30.84 -10.09
CA SER A 264 -12.73 30.48 -10.50
C SER A 264 -13.83 31.25 -9.74
N SER A 265 -13.66 31.46 -8.42
CA SER A 265 -14.61 32.23 -7.62
C SER A 265 -14.55 33.73 -7.95
N LEU A 266 -13.37 34.25 -8.30
CA LEU A 266 -13.23 35.65 -8.74
C LEU A 266 -13.81 35.87 -10.13
N GLU A 267 -13.61 34.94 -11.07
CA GLU A 267 -14.27 34.99 -12.38
C GLU A 267 -15.80 34.93 -12.25
N GLU A 268 -16.32 34.10 -11.34
CA GLU A 268 -17.77 34.01 -11.06
C GLU A 268 -18.32 35.31 -10.45
N ILE A 269 -17.57 35.97 -9.55
CA ILE A 269 -17.94 37.27 -8.97
C ILE A 269 -17.90 38.39 -10.01
N ILE A 270 -16.87 38.44 -10.86
CA ILE A 270 -16.72 39.47 -11.91
C ILE A 270 -17.85 39.37 -12.95
N ASN A 271 -18.30 38.16 -13.27
CA ASN A 271 -19.38 37.93 -14.25
C ASN A 271 -20.77 38.33 -13.72
N ILE A 272 -20.95 38.41 -12.40
CA ILE A 272 -22.21 38.83 -11.77
C ILE A 272 -22.37 40.37 -11.82
N ASP A 273 -21.27 41.12 -11.82
CA ASP A 273 -21.30 42.60 -11.90
C ASP A 273 -21.56 43.12 -13.34
N GLU A 274 -21.51 42.28 -14.38
CA GLU A 274 -21.83 42.66 -15.76
C GLU A 274 -23.33 42.58 -16.11
N LEU A 275 -24.20 42.12 -15.20
CA LEU A 275 -25.65 42.19 -15.37
C LEU A 275 -26.17 43.61 -15.08
N LYS A 276 -25.99 44.51 -16.06
CA LYS A 276 -26.68 45.80 -16.10
C LYS A 276 -28.20 45.60 -15.97
N PRO A 277 -28.91 46.52 -15.30
CA PRO A 277 -30.36 46.42 -15.12
C PRO A 277 -31.05 46.50 -16.48
N VAL A 278 -31.92 45.53 -16.74
CA VAL A 278 -32.84 45.55 -17.88
C VAL A 278 -33.70 46.81 -17.77
N GLU A 279 -33.48 47.77 -18.66
CA GLU A 279 -34.37 48.91 -18.85
C GLU A 279 -35.78 48.40 -19.18
N LYS A 280 -36.75 48.77 -18.35
CA LYS A 280 -38.17 48.61 -18.63
C LYS A 280 -38.56 49.57 -19.75
N LEU A 281 -39.07 49.03 -20.85
CA LEU A 281 -40.00 49.67 -21.78
C LEU A 281 -41.17 48.72 -22.02
#